data_AF-A0A7T5UVN7-F1
#
_entry.id   AF-A0A7T5UVN7-F1
#
_cell.length_a   1.000
_cell.length_b   1.000
_cell.length_c   1.000
_cell.angle_alpha   90.00
_cell.angle_beta   90.00
_cell.angle_gamma   90.00
#
_symmetry.space_group_name_H-M   'P 1'
#
loop_
_entity.id
_entity.type
_entity.pdbx_description
1 polymer ?
#
loop_
_entity_poly.entity_id
_entity_poly.type
_entity_poly.pdbx_seq_one_letter_code
_entity_poly.pdbx_strand_id
1 'polypeptide(L)'
;MQHTSTKSPAKCAICGTLEPEPGTYPMVVGVGRVCLRDGMTKVKCEICGNEVKLITSSRLQGRTLCLSDHVKEVEKFRQHLVVNFDEDNEPASQIMAKALMEAPEGYTLLTVRRGRNSTHLWEAEYEKTEVFQMRCS
;
A
#
# COMPACT_ATOMS: atom_id res chain seq x y z
N MET A 1 -20.05 -24.27 -5.21
CA MET A 1 -18.79 -24.98 -5.50
C MET A 1 -17.74 -23.93 -5.86
N GLN A 2 -16.92 -23.47 -4.89
CA GLN A 2 -15.88 -22.48 -5.13
C GLN A 2 -14.51 -23.17 -5.10
N HIS A 3 -13.90 -23.25 -6.28
CA HIS A 3 -12.50 -23.50 -6.62
C HIS A 3 -11.59 -24.07 -5.51
N THR A 4 -11.61 -25.39 -5.34
CA THR A 4 -10.44 -26.13 -4.86
C THR A 4 -9.42 -26.22 -6.00
N SER A 5 -8.82 -25.09 -6.38
CA SER A 5 -7.55 -25.18 -7.09
C SER A 5 -6.56 -25.78 -6.10
N THR A 6 -6.15 -27.03 -6.32
CA THR A 6 -4.99 -27.61 -5.64
C THR A 6 -3.82 -26.67 -5.86
N LYS A 7 -3.54 -25.82 -4.86
CA LYS A 7 -2.41 -24.90 -4.92
C LYS A 7 -1.17 -25.77 -5.08
N SER A 8 -0.38 -25.53 -6.12
CA SER A 8 0.91 -26.21 -6.26
C SER A 8 1.84 -25.74 -5.13
N PRO A 9 2.64 -26.64 -4.54
CA PRO A 9 3.60 -26.27 -3.50
C PRO A 9 4.60 -25.27 -4.06
N ALA A 10 4.77 -24.13 -3.37
CA ALA A 10 5.73 -23.10 -3.76
C ALA A 10 7.18 -23.51 -3.45
N LYS A 11 8.16 -22.82 -4.05
CA LYS A 11 9.57 -22.89 -3.63
C LYS A 11 9.92 -21.64 -2.83
N CYS A 12 10.74 -21.79 -1.79
CA CYS A 12 11.31 -20.65 -1.08
C CYS A 12 12.17 -19.82 -2.04
N ALA A 13 11.92 -18.52 -2.13
CA ALA A 13 12.68 -17.59 -2.97
C ALA A 13 14.13 -17.40 -2.52
N ILE A 14 14.47 -17.77 -1.27
CA ILE A 14 15.81 -17.62 -0.68
C ILE A 14 16.61 -18.93 -0.82
N CYS A 15 16.14 -20.02 -0.21
CA CYS A 15 16.88 -21.30 -0.21
C CYS A 15 16.40 -22.33 -1.25
N GLY A 16 15.31 -22.07 -1.98
CA GLY A 16 14.78 -23.01 -2.97
C GLY A 16 14.03 -24.22 -2.41
N THR A 17 13.94 -24.38 -1.08
CA THR A 17 13.21 -25.49 -0.45
C THR A 17 11.74 -25.51 -0.89
N LEU A 18 11.25 -26.69 -1.26
CA LEU A 18 9.85 -26.90 -1.61
C LEU A 18 8.96 -26.82 -0.37
N GLU A 19 7.83 -26.17 -0.54
CA GLU A 19 6.81 -26.03 0.47
C GLU A 19 6.21 -27.39 0.83
N PRO A 20 6.16 -27.76 2.13
CA PRO A 20 5.68 -29.07 2.55
C PRO A 20 4.17 -29.23 2.30
N GLU A 21 3.40 -28.17 2.55
CA GLU A 21 1.96 -28.12 2.32
C GLU A 21 1.59 -26.80 1.62
N PRO A 22 0.82 -26.83 0.52
CA PRO A 22 0.53 -25.64 -0.27
C PRO A 22 -0.11 -24.50 0.54
N GLY A 23 0.52 -23.32 0.51
CA GLY A 23 0.03 -22.11 1.17
C GLY A 23 0.62 -21.82 2.56
N THR A 24 1.54 -22.66 3.05
CA THR A 24 2.29 -22.47 4.30
C THR A 24 3.32 -21.33 4.23
N TYR A 25 3.95 -21.12 3.07
CA TYR A 25 5.02 -20.12 2.91
C TYR A 25 4.41 -18.73 2.73
N PRO A 26 4.67 -17.77 3.64
CA PRO A 26 4.20 -16.40 3.48
C PRO A 26 4.77 -15.75 2.21
N MET A 27 3.97 -14.90 1.59
CA MET A 27 4.41 -14.04 0.49
C MET A 27 5.01 -12.76 1.06
N VAL A 28 6.28 -12.51 0.75
CA VAL A 28 6.99 -11.28 1.11
C VAL A 28 7.05 -10.38 -0.12
N VAL A 29 6.51 -9.16 -0.02
CA VAL A 29 6.40 -8.21 -1.13
C VAL A 29 7.80 -7.90 -1.68
N GLY A 30 7.97 -8.07 -3.00
CA GLY A 30 9.25 -7.84 -3.69
C GLY A 30 10.32 -8.92 -3.51
N VAL A 31 10.01 -10.00 -2.77
CA VAL A 31 10.92 -11.15 -2.58
C VAL A 31 10.29 -12.43 -3.11
N GLY A 32 9.02 -12.69 -2.79
CA GLY A 32 8.30 -13.91 -3.18
C GLY A 32 7.88 -14.76 -1.98
N ARG A 33 7.57 -16.04 -2.22
CA ARG A 33 7.23 -17.01 -1.17
C ARG A 33 8.47 -17.39 -0.39
N VAL A 34 8.47 -17.27 0.94
CA VAL A 34 9.64 -17.55 1.78
C VAL A 34 9.30 -18.59 2.84
N CYS A 35 10.18 -19.55 3.09
CA CYS A 35 9.99 -20.52 4.18
C CYS A 35 10.09 -19.82 5.54
N LEU A 36 9.50 -20.42 6.58
CA LEU A 36 9.51 -19.81 7.92
C LEU A 36 10.93 -19.64 8.49
N ARG A 37 11.87 -20.54 8.16
CA ARG A 37 13.26 -20.43 8.62
C ARG A 37 13.94 -19.17 8.07
N ASP A 38 13.94 -19.02 6.75
CA ASP A 38 14.60 -17.88 6.09
C ASP A 38 13.83 -16.58 6.38
N GLY A 39 12.50 -16.68 6.44
CA GLY A 39 11.60 -15.57 6.74
C GLY A 39 11.76 -14.96 8.14
N MET A 40 12.23 -15.75 9.11
CA MET A 40 12.49 -15.28 10.48
C MET A 40 13.87 -14.62 10.64
N THR A 41 14.71 -14.68 9.60
CA THR A 41 16.00 -13.97 9.58
C THR A 41 15.76 -12.48 9.70
N LYS A 42 16.59 -11.81 10.51
CA LYS A 42 16.56 -10.36 10.65
C LYS A 42 17.20 -9.70 9.43
N VAL A 43 16.56 -8.66 8.95
CA VAL A 43 17.05 -7.79 7.90
C VAL A 43 16.97 -6.34 8.37
N LYS A 44 17.92 -5.52 7.92
CA LYS A 44 17.99 -4.11 8.29
C LYS A 44 17.21 -3.26 7.30
N CYS A 45 16.33 -2.39 7.80
CA CYS A 45 15.69 -1.38 6.97
C CYS A 45 16.73 -0.38 6.46
N GLU A 46 16.76 -0.15 5.15
CA GLU A 46 17.70 0.78 4.49
C GLU A 46 17.28 2.27 4.62
N ILE A 47 16.20 2.57 5.34
CA ILE A 47 15.75 3.94 5.63
C ILE A 47 15.97 4.25 7.11
N CYS A 48 15.21 3.63 8.02
CA CYS A 48 15.32 3.90 9.46
C CYS A 48 16.42 3.11 10.18
N GLY A 49 17.02 2.10 9.54
CA GLY A 49 18.08 1.28 10.17
C GLY A 49 17.60 0.22 11.15
N ASN A 50 16.29 0.11 11.41
CA ASN A 50 15.73 -0.89 12.32
C ASN A 50 15.90 -2.32 11.78
N GLU A 51 16.13 -3.28 12.69
CA GLU A 51 16.09 -4.70 12.36
C GLU A 51 14.66 -5.23 12.45
N VAL A 52 14.17 -5.80 11.35
CA VAL A 52 12.86 -6.47 11.27
C VAL A 52 13.03 -7.88 10.73
N LYS A 53 12.06 -8.76 10.96
CA LYS A 53 12.07 -10.08 10.32
C LYS A 53 11.81 -9.91 8.82
N LEU A 54 12.42 -10.76 7.98
CA LEU A 54 12.21 -10.74 6.54
C LEU A 54 10.71 -10.86 6.17
N ILE A 55 9.94 -11.69 6.87
CA ILE A 55 8.48 -11.80 6.68
C ILE A 55 7.69 -10.51 6.97
N THR A 56 8.23 -9.63 7.81
CA THR A 56 7.67 -8.32 8.16
C THR A 56 8.41 -7.19 7.46
N SER A 57 9.03 -7.49 6.32
CA SER A 57 9.73 -6.52 5.49
C SER A 57 9.20 -6.58 4.07
N SER A 58 9.69 -5.68 3.23
CA SER A 58 9.40 -5.67 1.80
C SER A 58 10.67 -5.29 1.04
N ARG A 59 10.71 -5.63 -0.24
CA ARG A 59 11.71 -5.12 -1.16
C ARG A 59 11.06 -4.17 -2.16
N LEU A 60 11.44 -2.90 -2.11
CA LEU A 60 10.94 -1.86 -2.99
C LEU A 60 12.12 -1.25 -3.73
N GLN A 61 12.09 -1.25 -5.06
CA GLN A 61 13.16 -0.71 -5.90
C GLN A 61 14.56 -1.25 -5.53
N GLY A 62 14.65 -2.53 -5.19
CA GLY A 62 15.90 -3.20 -4.80
C GLY A 62 16.30 -3.04 -3.33
N ARG A 63 15.69 -2.12 -2.59
CA ARG A 63 15.98 -1.81 -1.18
C ARG A 63 15.09 -2.61 -0.22
N THR A 64 15.65 -3.06 0.89
CA THR A 64 14.90 -3.71 1.97
C THR A 64 14.34 -2.70 2.96
N LEU A 65 13.02 -2.67 3.10
CA LEU A 65 12.30 -1.70 3.93
C LEU A 65 11.46 -2.41 4.99
N CYS A 66 11.39 -1.84 6.19
CA CYS A 66 10.34 -2.18 7.14
C CYS A 66 8.98 -1.73 6.59
N LEU A 67 7.89 -2.34 7.05
CA LEU A 67 6.55 -2.04 6.52
C LEU A 67 6.17 -0.56 6.66
N SER A 68 6.55 0.11 7.76
CA SER A 68 6.26 1.53 7.96
C SER A 68 6.91 2.42 6.90
N ASP A 69 8.18 2.18 6.57
CA ASP A 69 8.88 2.99 5.56
C ASP A 69 8.50 2.57 4.14
N HIS A 70 8.13 1.29 3.93
CA HIS A 70 7.55 0.85 2.67
C HIS A 70 6.27 1.62 2.32
N VAL A 71 5.33 1.75 3.27
CA VAL A 71 4.09 2.51 3.02
C VAL A 71 4.41 3.96 2.66
N LYS A 72 5.30 4.63 3.41
CA LYS A 72 5.73 6.00 3.10
C LYS A 72 6.35 6.12 1.70
N GLU A 73 7.22 5.19 1.32
CA GLU A 73 7.84 5.22 -0.02
C GLU A 73 6.80 4.95 -1.12
N VAL A 74 5.88 4.00 -0.94
CA VAL A 74 4.79 3.77 -1.91
C VAL A 74 3.90 5.00 -2.04
N GLU A 75 3.56 5.65 -0.93
CA GLU A 75 2.80 6.90 -0.92
C GLU A 75 3.53 8.04 -1.63
N LYS A 76 4.87 8.12 -1.53
CA LYS A 76 5.66 9.06 -2.32
C LYS A 76 5.55 8.83 -3.82
N PHE A 77 5.27 7.63 -4.31
CA PHE A 77 5.11 7.39 -5.75
C PHE A 77 3.66 7.33 -6.19
N ARG A 78 2.72 7.40 -5.25
CA ARG A 78 1.30 7.40 -5.55
C ARG A 78 0.94 8.70 -6.26
N GLN A 79 0.61 8.61 -7.54
CA GLN A 79 0.22 9.80 -8.32
C GLN A 79 -1.17 10.28 -7.95
N HIS A 80 -2.07 9.36 -7.58
CA HIS A 80 -3.46 9.63 -7.23
C HIS A 80 -3.82 9.09 -5.84
N LEU A 81 -4.36 9.96 -5.00
CA LEU A 81 -4.86 9.62 -3.66
C LEU A 81 -6.37 9.81 -3.61
N VAL A 82 -7.05 8.96 -2.85
CA VAL A 82 -8.47 9.14 -2.52
C VAL A 82 -8.59 9.19 -1.00
N VAL A 83 -9.18 10.25 -0.47
CA VAL A 83 -9.52 10.42 0.95
C VAL A 83 -11.02 10.38 1.08
N ASN A 84 -11.51 9.63 2.07
CA ASN A 84 -12.93 9.46 2.30
C ASN A 84 -13.40 10.33 3.46
N PHE A 85 -14.53 10.99 3.27
CA PHE A 85 -15.27 11.75 4.27
C PHE A 85 -16.63 11.08 4.45
N ASP A 86 -17.15 11.06 5.67
CA ASP A 86 -18.43 10.42 6.00
C ASP A 86 -19.42 11.48 6.45
N GLU A 87 -20.55 11.60 5.74
CA GLU A 87 -21.64 12.55 6.05
C GLU A 87 -22.12 12.44 7.50
N ASP A 88 -22.05 11.25 8.10
CA ASP A 88 -22.47 11.02 9.48
C ASP A 88 -21.55 11.72 10.49
N ASN A 89 -20.28 11.93 10.12
CA ASN A 89 -19.28 12.61 10.95
C ASN A 89 -19.05 14.06 10.50
N GLU A 90 -19.22 14.35 9.21
CA GLU A 90 -18.80 15.58 8.56
C GLU A 90 -19.90 16.05 7.61
N PRO A 91 -20.57 17.18 7.89
CA PRO A 91 -21.70 17.60 7.08
C PRO A 91 -21.27 17.87 5.62
N ALA A 92 -22.06 17.37 4.66
CA ALA A 92 -21.77 17.45 3.22
C ALA A 92 -21.40 18.86 2.73
N SER A 93 -22.01 19.89 3.31
CA SER A 93 -21.74 21.31 3.00
C SER A 93 -20.32 21.76 3.33
N GLN A 94 -19.64 21.08 4.26
CA GLN A 94 -18.29 21.41 4.71
C GLN A 94 -17.22 20.53 4.07
N ILE A 95 -17.57 19.39 3.48
CA ILE A 95 -16.61 18.41 2.95
C ILE A 95 -15.70 19.04 1.89
N MET A 96 -16.25 19.84 0.97
CA MET A 96 -15.43 20.51 -0.06
C MET A 96 -14.39 21.46 0.54
N ALA A 97 -14.80 22.29 1.51
CA ALA A 97 -13.90 23.22 2.17
C ALA A 97 -12.83 22.50 2.98
N LYS A 98 -13.22 21.42 3.67
CA LYS A 98 -12.30 20.58 4.44
C LYS A 98 -11.29 19.87 3.56
N ALA A 99 -11.73 19.27 2.46
CA ALA A 99 -10.85 18.64 1.46
C ALA A 99 -9.83 19.62 0.86
N LEU A 100 -10.20 20.90 0.70
CA LEU A 100 -9.26 21.93 0.26
C LEU A 100 -8.24 22.33 1.34
N MET A 101 -8.69 22.50 2.59
CA MET A 101 -7.83 22.95 3.69
C MET A 101 -6.92 21.85 4.22
N GLU A 102 -7.39 20.60 4.25
CA GLU A 102 -6.68 19.43 4.74
C GLU A 102 -6.08 18.59 3.60
N ALA A 103 -5.80 19.23 2.47
CA ALA A 103 -5.15 18.57 1.34
C ALA A 103 -3.80 17.98 1.78
N PRO A 104 -3.49 16.71 1.43
CA PRO A 104 -2.20 16.11 1.72
C PRO A 104 -1.04 16.91 1.10
N GLU A 105 0.08 17.00 1.82
CA GLU A 105 1.24 17.76 1.37
C GLU A 105 1.75 17.25 0.01
N GLY A 106 1.95 18.16 -0.95
CA GLY A 106 2.40 17.84 -2.31
C GLY A 106 1.30 17.31 -3.24
N TYR A 107 0.04 17.37 -2.83
CA TYR A 107 -1.11 16.98 -3.65
C TYR A 107 -2.05 18.16 -3.89
N THR A 108 -2.67 18.15 -5.07
CA THR A 108 -3.71 19.08 -5.50
C THR A 108 -5.04 18.34 -5.59
N LEU A 109 -6.07 18.92 -4.97
CA LEU A 109 -7.43 18.40 -5.04
C LEU A 109 -7.93 18.48 -6.48
N LEU A 110 -8.36 17.36 -7.05
CA LEU A 110 -8.96 17.29 -8.38
C LEU A 110 -10.48 17.45 -8.31
N THR A 111 -11.11 16.65 -7.45
CA THR A 111 -12.57 16.60 -7.36
C THR A 111 -13.01 16.05 -6.02
N VAL A 112 -14.21 16.43 -5.61
CA VAL A 112 -14.93 15.86 -4.48
C VAL A 112 -16.25 15.35 -5.00
N ARG A 113 -16.52 14.06 -4.82
CA ARG A 113 -17.74 13.43 -5.31
C ARG A 113 -18.30 12.43 -4.30
N ARG A 114 -19.58 12.14 -4.38
CA ARG A 114 -20.17 11.04 -3.62
C ARG A 114 -19.64 9.70 -4.14
N GLY A 115 -19.31 8.78 -3.23
CA GLY A 115 -18.82 7.45 -3.58
C GLY A 115 -19.87 6.69 -4.39
N ARG A 116 -19.44 5.96 -5.43
CA ARG A 116 -20.34 5.38 -6.45
C ARG A 116 -21.43 4.46 -5.89
N ASN A 117 -21.16 3.82 -4.76
CA ASN A 117 -22.06 2.85 -4.11
C ASN A 117 -22.45 3.28 -2.69
N SER A 118 -22.25 4.55 -2.31
CA SER A 118 -22.56 5.03 -0.96
C SER A 118 -23.50 6.23 -0.99
N THR A 119 -24.38 6.27 -0.01
CA THR A 119 -25.24 7.42 0.25
C THR A 119 -24.61 8.43 1.21
N HIS A 120 -23.58 8.08 1.96
CA HIS A 120 -23.02 8.94 3.01
C HIS A 120 -21.52 9.20 2.81
N LEU A 121 -20.83 8.38 2.01
CA LEU A 121 -19.40 8.55 1.77
C LEU A 121 -19.15 9.52 0.61
N TRP A 122 -18.23 10.45 0.86
CA TRP A 122 -17.64 11.33 -0.14
C TRP A 122 -16.18 10.99 -0.35
N GLU A 123 -15.79 10.94 -1.61
CA GLU A 123 -14.42 10.69 -2.08
C GLU A 123 -13.84 12.03 -2.56
N ALA A 124 -12.78 12.49 -1.89
CA ALA A 124 -11.91 13.54 -2.43
C ALA A 124 -10.75 12.88 -3.15
N GLU A 125 -10.66 13.12 -4.47
CA GLU A 125 -9.58 12.65 -5.30
C GLU A 125 -8.50 13.74 -5.41
N TYR A 126 -7.26 13.35 -5.16
CA TYR A 126 -6.11 14.23 -5.27
C TYR A 126 -5.10 13.66 -6.27
N GLU A 127 -4.34 14.54 -6.90
CA GLU A 127 -3.20 14.19 -7.74
C GLU A 127 -1.96 14.95 -7.26
N LYS A 128 -0.78 14.35 -7.40
CA LYS A 128 0.46 15.05 -7.10
C LYS A 128 0.54 16.37 -7.85
N THR A 129 0.86 17.47 -7.14
CA THR A 129 0.87 18.82 -7.71
C THR A 129 1.78 18.93 -8.92
N GLU A 130 2.95 18.28 -8.91
CA GLU A 130 3.87 18.23 -10.04
C GLU A 130 3.22 17.61 -11.30
N VAL A 131 2.46 16.52 -11.14
CA VAL A 131 1.76 15.83 -12.24
C VAL A 131 0.62 16.69 -12.76
N PHE A 132 -0.14 17.30 -11.85
CA PHE A 132 -1.24 18.19 -12.18
C PHE A 132 -0.75 19.40 -13.00
N GLN A 133 0.33 20.05 -12.54
CA GLN A 133 0.92 21.22 -13.22
C GLN A 133 1.42 20.90 -14.63
N MET A 134 2.03 19.72 -14.84
CA MET A 134 2.48 19.28 -16.17
C MET A 134 1.34 19.06 -17.17
N ARG A 135 0.09 18.85 -16.71
CA ARG A 135 -1.08 18.69 -17.60
C ARG A 135 -1.74 20.01 -17.97
N CYS A 136 -1.46 21.07 -17.20
CA CYS A 136 -2.03 22.40 -17.40
C CYS A 136 -1.12 23.34 -18.20
N SER A 137 -0.01 22.84 -18.75
CA SER A 137 0.86 23.51 -19.73
C SER A 137 0.48 23.19 -21.16
#